data_AF-A0A138AV45-F1
#
_entry.id   AF-A0A138AV45-F1
#
_cell.length_a   1.000
_cell.length_b   1.000
_cell.length_c   1.000
_cell.angle_alpha   90.00
_cell.angle_beta   90.00
_cell.angle_gamma   90.00
#
_symmetry.space_group_name_H-M   'P 1'
#
loop_
_entity.id
_entity.type
_entity.pdbx_description
1 polymer ?
#
loop_
_entity_poly.entity_id
_entity_poly.type
_entity_poly.pdbx_seq_one_letter_code
_entity_poly.pdbx_strand_id
1 'polypeptide(L)'
;MVDMRLLPPRTAVVDGTPDTRDRALDVARIVSLLVVMFGHCVLLLATITPSGVWVGNTLGAQPALRPITWILQVMPLFFLAGAASSAYGLKRGTAWGGWLLGRAQRLARPVFWYLAFWSLTLLAVRAVAGESSASRLGQESVALLWFVGVYLLVLAFVPLLMRCGRVALAVVAVCLLVASAGFDGARLASGSIEWGFPNFLVVWLIPVVIGVAYARRLIPARVALAVAALAFAGAVAAVVAGPYDVPLVVTGAETFSNTTPPTLLLGLHCVWVSLLFVVAAPAIGRWARRPRVWYAVAVGNGGAMTLYLWHIPAIAVAAVGLHYLGIDAVDPQQSGFWGLMALRAAVFAVVMFALFLLLSPLEHRRLPWWDAGVTARGARGAVVGGLVCVAGVAVLLMAKEGLGSSPGWWAAAVFVGALAGARGAATPSAVGEPRIPQETDRDSTAVRR
;
A
#
# COMPACT_ATOMS: atom_id res chain seq x y z
N MET A 1 2.40 24.61 -28.44
CA MET A 1 2.05 24.99 -27.05
C MET A 1 1.69 23.73 -26.28
N VAL A 2 2.67 23.16 -25.56
CA VAL A 2 2.39 22.09 -24.60
C VAL A 2 1.87 22.80 -23.35
N ASP A 3 0.58 22.65 -23.06
CA ASP A 3 -0.03 23.23 -21.87
C ASP A 3 0.59 22.55 -20.63
N MET A 4 1.63 23.16 -20.04
CA MET A 4 2.32 22.66 -18.85
C MET A 4 1.48 22.88 -17.59
N ARG A 5 0.22 22.47 -17.59
CA ARG A 5 -0.54 22.32 -16.35
C ARG A 5 -0.16 20.97 -15.75
N LEU A 6 0.95 20.96 -15.01
CA LEU A 6 1.44 19.79 -14.27
C LEU A 6 0.40 19.24 -13.27
N LEU A 7 -0.59 20.05 -12.89
CA LEU A 7 -1.72 19.65 -12.06
C LEU A 7 -3.05 20.01 -12.74
N PRO A 8 -4.10 19.18 -12.57
CA PRO A 8 -5.41 19.43 -13.13
C PRO A 8 -6.07 20.68 -12.51
N PRO A 9 -6.90 21.43 -13.25
CA PRO A 9 -7.63 22.59 -12.70
C PRO A 9 -8.52 22.18 -11.52
N ARG A 10 -8.59 23.04 -10.49
CA ARG A 10 -9.39 22.77 -9.28
C ARG A 10 -10.86 22.48 -9.58
N THR A 11 -11.46 23.26 -10.48
CA THR A 11 -12.86 23.11 -10.90
C THR A 11 -13.09 21.75 -11.58
N ALA A 12 -12.22 21.37 -12.51
CA ALA A 12 -12.30 20.08 -13.20
C ALA A 12 -12.26 18.88 -12.22
N VAL A 13 -11.45 18.96 -11.16
CA VAL A 13 -11.36 17.90 -10.13
C VAL A 13 -12.58 17.88 -9.22
N VAL A 14 -13.06 19.05 -8.79
CA VAL A 14 -14.21 19.16 -7.88
C VAL A 14 -15.50 18.77 -8.60
N ASP A 15 -15.74 19.32 -9.79
CA ASP A 15 -16.98 19.14 -10.55
C ASP A 15 -17.03 17.76 -11.23
N GLY A 16 -15.87 17.19 -11.56
CA GLY A 16 -15.76 15.84 -12.12
C GLY A 16 -15.86 14.70 -11.10
N THR A 17 -15.94 15.00 -9.80
CA THR A 17 -16.06 13.97 -8.75
C THR A 17 -17.54 13.77 -8.36
N PRO A 18 -18.10 12.55 -8.53
CA PRO A 18 -19.45 12.26 -8.04
C PRO A 18 -19.56 12.42 -6.52
N ASP A 19 -20.65 13.05 -6.05
CA ASP A 19 -20.92 13.19 -4.62
C ASP A 19 -21.16 11.86 -3.90
N THR A 20 -21.42 10.79 -4.66
CA THR A 20 -21.55 9.42 -4.16
C THR A 20 -20.20 8.77 -3.82
N ARG A 21 -19.06 9.38 -4.18
CA ARG A 21 -17.73 8.88 -3.85
C ARG A 21 -17.47 9.00 -2.35
N ASP A 22 -17.04 7.91 -1.73
CA ASP A 22 -16.64 7.93 -0.32
C ASP A 22 -15.29 8.64 -0.14
N ARG A 23 -15.37 9.95 0.07
CA ARG A 23 -14.21 10.82 0.27
C ARG A 23 -13.43 10.49 1.55
N ALA A 24 -14.04 9.80 2.53
CA ALA A 24 -13.34 9.44 3.76
C ALA A 24 -12.25 8.39 3.50
N LEU A 25 -12.48 7.46 2.57
CA LEU A 25 -11.48 6.47 2.16
C LEU A 25 -10.32 7.10 1.40
N ASP A 26 -10.58 8.11 0.56
CA ASP A 26 -9.53 8.84 -0.14
C ASP A 26 -8.66 9.64 0.85
N VAL A 27 -9.27 10.26 1.87
CA VAL A 27 -8.52 10.88 2.97
C VAL A 27 -7.69 9.85 3.72
N ALA A 28 -8.27 8.70 4.08
CA ALA A 28 -7.55 7.64 4.80
C ALA A 28 -6.30 7.21 4.02
N ARG A 29 -6.42 6.97 2.72
CA ARG A 29 -5.28 6.58 1.86
C ARG A 29 -4.17 7.61 1.85
N ILE A 30 -4.49 8.87 1.54
CA ILE A 30 -3.44 9.90 1.40
C ILE A 30 -2.82 10.24 2.74
N VAL A 31 -3.60 10.29 3.82
CA VAL A 31 -3.06 10.51 5.18
C VAL A 31 -2.18 9.34 5.59
N SER A 32 -2.62 8.10 5.37
CA SER A 32 -1.78 6.92 5.64
C SER A 32 -0.46 6.98 4.89
N LEU A 33 -0.50 7.38 3.61
CA LEU A 33 0.69 7.49 2.78
C LEU A 33 1.64 8.58 3.28
N LEU A 34 1.13 9.77 3.63
CA LEU A 34 1.94 10.85 4.19
C LEU A 34 2.57 10.44 5.53
N VAL A 35 1.81 9.82 6.43
CA VAL A 35 2.31 9.36 7.73
C VAL A 35 3.41 8.31 7.55
N VAL A 36 3.25 7.33 6.65
CA VAL A 36 4.28 6.32 6.36
C VAL A 36 5.53 6.97 5.76
N MET A 37 5.34 7.89 4.83
CA MET A 37 6.40 8.58 4.11
C MET A 37 7.26 9.44 5.04
N PHE A 38 6.63 10.32 5.83
CA PHE A 38 7.33 11.12 6.84
C PHE A 38 7.81 10.27 8.01
N GLY A 39 7.09 9.20 8.36
CA GLY A 39 7.52 8.19 9.32
C GLY A 39 8.87 7.60 8.92
N HIS A 40 9.01 7.03 7.73
CA HIS A 40 10.30 6.55 7.22
C HIS A 40 11.37 7.65 7.20
N CYS A 41 11.00 8.88 6.83
CA CYS A 41 11.93 10.01 6.83
C CYS A 41 12.43 10.39 8.23
N VAL A 42 11.69 10.10 9.31
CA VAL A 42 12.12 10.37 10.70
C VAL A 42 12.78 9.15 11.33
N LEU A 43 12.32 7.95 10.99
CA LEU A 43 12.77 6.68 11.56
C LEU A 43 14.11 6.21 11.01
N LEU A 44 14.39 6.45 9.73
CA LEU A 44 15.66 6.10 9.11
C LEU A 44 16.74 7.09 9.56
N LEU A 45 17.71 6.64 10.35
CA LEU A 45 19.00 7.31 10.43
C LEU A 45 19.87 6.68 9.36
N ALA A 46 20.22 7.42 8.32
CA ALA A 46 21.17 6.96 7.32
C ALA A 46 22.24 8.02 7.17
N THR A 47 23.51 7.61 7.24
CA THR A 47 24.66 8.47 6.98
C THR A 47 25.75 7.72 6.24
N ILE A 48 26.63 8.47 5.60
CA ILE A 48 27.80 7.92 4.90
C ILE A 48 28.99 8.06 5.84
N THR A 49 29.58 6.93 6.22
CA THR A 49 30.82 6.85 6.99
C THR A 49 31.98 6.45 6.06
N PRO A 50 33.24 6.61 6.48
CA PRO A 50 34.40 6.13 5.71
C PRO A 50 34.37 4.62 5.41
N SER A 51 33.60 3.83 6.16
CA SER A 51 33.41 2.39 5.97
C SER A 51 32.18 2.02 5.13
N GLY A 52 31.42 3.01 4.65
CA GLY A 52 30.26 2.84 3.77
C GLY A 52 28.99 3.49 4.32
N VAL A 53 27.82 3.05 3.83
CA VAL A 53 26.53 3.55 4.31
C VAL A 53 26.19 2.89 5.65
N TRP A 54 26.04 3.68 6.71
CA TRP A 54 25.49 3.24 7.98
C TRP A 54 24.00 3.55 8.04
N VAL A 55 23.21 2.54 8.42
CA VAL A 55 21.76 2.66 8.59
C VAL A 55 21.40 2.26 10.02
N GLY A 56 20.78 3.17 10.75
CA GLY A 56 20.22 2.98 12.08
C GLY A 56 18.75 3.37 12.12
N ASN A 57 18.14 3.22 13.30
CA ASN A 57 16.72 3.47 13.51
C ASN A 57 16.47 4.29 14.80
N THR A 58 15.73 5.39 14.67
CA THR A 58 15.50 6.34 15.76
C THR A 58 14.75 5.70 16.92
N LEU A 59 13.82 4.77 16.63
CA LEU A 59 13.07 4.02 17.66
C LEU A 59 13.90 2.94 18.35
N GLY A 60 14.92 2.43 17.67
CA GLY A 60 15.90 1.53 18.27
C GLY A 60 16.71 2.27 19.34
N ALA A 61 17.20 3.47 18.99
CA ALA A 61 18.02 4.32 19.85
C ALA A 61 17.25 5.03 20.97
N GLN A 62 15.96 5.35 20.79
CA GLN A 62 15.13 6.03 21.79
C GLN A 62 13.89 5.22 22.17
N PRO A 63 13.98 4.34 23.20
CA PRO A 63 12.88 3.49 23.63
C PRO A 63 11.60 4.24 24.03
N ALA A 64 11.74 5.45 24.56
CA ALA A 64 10.61 6.30 24.96
C ALA A 64 9.68 6.66 23.79
N LEU A 65 10.17 6.62 22.54
CA LEU A 65 9.37 6.89 21.35
C LEU A 65 8.58 5.67 20.86
N ARG A 66 8.91 4.44 21.30
CA ARG A 66 8.27 3.21 20.80
C ARG A 66 6.72 3.20 20.91
N PRO A 67 6.09 3.74 21.98
CA PRO A 67 4.62 3.79 22.05
C PRO A 67 3.97 4.63 20.95
N ILE A 68 4.68 5.62 20.39
CA ILE A 68 4.11 6.49 19.33
C ILE A 68 3.74 5.70 18.08
N THR A 69 4.34 4.52 17.88
CA THR A 69 4.05 3.64 16.75
C THR A 69 2.61 3.16 16.76
N TRP A 70 1.94 3.13 17.92
CA TRP A 70 0.52 2.78 18.01
C TRP A 70 -0.38 3.81 17.33
N ILE A 71 0.08 5.06 17.25
CA ILE A 71 -0.64 6.12 16.53
C ILE A 71 -0.17 6.20 15.08
N LEU A 72 1.15 6.08 14.86
CA LEU A 72 1.76 6.22 13.54
C LEU A 72 1.59 4.98 12.63
N GLN A 73 1.27 3.81 13.19
CA GLN A 73 1.06 2.58 12.41
C GLN A 73 -0.31 2.58 11.73
N VAL A 74 -0.41 3.35 10.65
CA VAL A 74 -1.64 3.64 9.90
C VAL A 74 -1.92 2.69 8.74
N MET A 75 -1.06 1.69 8.53
CA MET A 75 -1.19 0.71 7.43
C MET A 75 -2.54 -0.02 7.39
N PRO A 76 -3.19 -0.40 8.51
CA PRO A 76 -4.49 -1.05 8.47
C PRO A 76 -5.56 -0.23 7.72
N LEU A 77 -5.50 1.10 7.81
CA LEU A 77 -6.44 1.99 7.11
C LEU A 77 -6.30 1.90 5.60
N PHE A 78 -5.10 1.66 5.08
CA PHE A 78 -4.88 1.51 3.65
C PHE A 78 -5.51 0.21 3.14
N PHE A 79 -5.32 -0.91 3.85
CA PHE A 79 -5.96 -2.19 3.52
C PHE A 79 -7.49 -2.11 3.60
N LEU A 80 -8.01 -1.46 4.65
CA LEU A 80 -9.44 -1.18 4.79
C LEU A 80 -9.96 -0.36 3.60
N ALA A 81 -9.30 0.74 3.27
CA ALA A 81 -9.71 1.62 2.17
C ALA A 81 -9.60 0.95 0.80
N GLY A 82 -8.60 0.09 0.62
CA GLY A 82 -8.44 -0.76 -0.56
C GLY A 82 -9.58 -1.76 -0.72
N ALA A 83 -9.91 -2.48 0.36
CA ALA A 83 -11.02 -3.43 0.40
C ALA A 83 -12.38 -2.77 0.16
N ALA A 84 -12.66 -1.65 0.84
CA ALA A 84 -13.92 -0.94 0.71
C ALA A 84 -14.15 -0.40 -0.72
N SER A 85 -13.13 0.20 -1.32
CA SER A 85 -13.18 0.64 -2.73
C SER A 85 -13.26 -0.51 -3.73
N SER A 86 -12.68 -1.67 -3.37
CA SER A 86 -12.80 -2.89 -4.16
C SER A 86 -14.22 -3.46 -4.10
N ALA A 87 -14.84 -3.42 -2.93
CA ALA A 87 -16.24 -3.77 -2.72
C ALA A 87 -17.20 -2.86 -3.50
N TYR A 88 -17.00 -1.53 -3.48
CA TYR A 88 -17.83 -0.59 -4.26
C TYR A 88 -17.76 -0.82 -5.77
N GLY A 89 -16.58 -1.19 -6.28
CA GLY A 89 -16.38 -1.45 -7.70
C GLY A 89 -16.77 -2.86 -8.17
N LEU A 90 -17.18 -3.75 -7.26
CA LEU A 90 -17.51 -5.13 -7.60
C LEU A 90 -18.99 -5.24 -8.03
N LYS A 91 -19.22 -5.52 -9.31
CA LYS A 91 -20.57 -5.75 -9.86
C LYS A 91 -20.98 -7.22 -9.70
N ARG A 92 -22.27 -7.50 -9.58
CA ARG A 92 -22.79 -8.89 -9.62
C ARG A 92 -22.40 -9.55 -10.95
N GLY A 93 -21.97 -10.81 -10.89
CA GLY A 93 -21.53 -11.57 -12.08
C GLY A 93 -20.15 -11.20 -12.61
N THR A 94 -19.38 -10.35 -11.91
CA THR A 94 -18.00 -10.06 -12.31
C THR A 94 -17.14 -11.31 -12.17
N ALA A 95 -16.36 -11.62 -13.20
CA ALA A 95 -15.48 -12.77 -13.20
C ALA A 95 -14.26 -12.50 -12.32
N TRP A 96 -14.03 -13.34 -11.30
CA TRP A 96 -13.02 -13.14 -10.26
C TRP A 96 -11.61 -12.86 -10.82
N GLY A 97 -11.11 -13.72 -11.73
CA GLY A 97 -9.78 -13.58 -12.31
C GLY A 97 -9.60 -12.30 -13.13
N GLY A 98 -10.54 -12.00 -14.04
CA GLY A 98 -10.47 -10.77 -14.84
C GLY A 98 -10.54 -9.50 -14.00
N TRP A 99 -11.36 -9.51 -12.94
CA TRP A 99 -11.44 -8.41 -11.99
C TRP A 99 -10.15 -8.21 -11.20
N LEU A 100 -9.57 -9.31 -10.69
CA LEU A 100 -8.33 -9.27 -9.91
C LEU A 100 -7.16 -8.82 -10.78
N LEU A 101 -7.08 -9.33 -12.02
CA LEU A 101 -6.09 -8.89 -13.01
C LEU A 101 -6.24 -7.39 -13.33
N GLY A 102 -7.46 -6.89 -13.53
CA GLY A 102 -7.67 -5.45 -13.77
C GLY A 102 -7.18 -4.56 -12.62
N ARG A 103 -7.25 -5.04 -11.38
CA ARG A 103 -6.67 -4.35 -10.21
C ARG A 103 -5.15 -4.46 -10.21
N ALA A 104 -4.62 -5.66 -10.43
CA ALA A 104 -3.18 -5.89 -10.52
C ALA A 104 -2.53 -5.08 -11.64
N GLN A 105 -3.21 -4.89 -12.78
CA GLN A 105 -2.73 -4.08 -13.90
C GLN A 105 -2.42 -2.63 -13.51
N ARG A 106 -3.32 -2.02 -12.74
CA ARG A 106 -3.13 -0.65 -12.26
C ARG A 106 -1.97 -0.52 -11.26
N LEU A 107 -1.82 -1.51 -10.39
CA LEU A 107 -0.76 -1.56 -9.37
C LEU A 107 0.61 -1.85 -9.98
N ALA A 108 0.69 -2.81 -10.92
CA ALA A 108 1.93 -3.27 -11.50
C ALA A 108 2.54 -2.27 -12.49
N ARG A 109 1.72 -1.43 -13.14
CA ARG A 109 2.18 -0.42 -14.11
C ARG A 109 3.32 0.46 -13.56
N PRO A 110 3.16 1.17 -12.43
CA PRO A 110 4.25 1.96 -11.87
C PRO A 110 5.37 1.08 -11.27
N VAL A 111 5.06 -0.14 -10.82
CA VAL A 111 6.06 -1.09 -10.31
C VAL A 111 7.03 -1.53 -11.41
N PHE A 112 6.58 -1.74 -12.65
CA PHE A 112 7.48 -2.10 -13.75
C PHE A 112 8.54 -1.02 -14.02
N TRP A 113 8.14 0.26 -14.01
CA TRP A 113 9.08 1.37 -14.14
C TRP A 113 10.07 1.44 -12.98
N TYR A 114 9.58 1.19 -11.77
CA TYR A 114 10.41 1.15 -10.57
C TYR A 114 11.45 0.02 -10.60
N LEU A 115 11.04 -1.19 -11.00
CA LEU A 115 11.94 -2.34 -11.15
C LEU A 115 12.97 -2.11 -12.26
N ALA A 116 12.57 -1.51 -13.38
CA ALA A 116 13.50 -1.14 -14.45
C ALA A 116 14.54 -0.12 -13.98
N PHE A 117 14.10 0.94 -13.28
CA PHE A 117 14.99 1.94 -12.69
C PHE A 117 16.02 1.31 -11.75
N TRP A 118 15.57 0.46 -10.82
CA TRP A 118 16.49 -0.20 -9.88
C TRP A 118 17.39 -1.22 -10.56
N SER A 119 16.91 -1.96 -11.55
CA SER A 119 17.74 -2.89 -12.31
C SER A 119 18.91 -2.18 -13.00
N LEU A 120 18.64 -1.03 -13.62
CA LEU A 120 19.68 -0.19 -14.24
C LEU A 120 20.61 0.44 -13.20
N THR A 121 20.04 0.94 -12.10
CA THR A 121 20.82 1.56 -11.01
C THR A 121 21.77 0.55 -10.36
N LEU A 122 21.30 -0.67 -10.09
CA LEU A 122 22.12 -1.74 -9.52
C LEU A 122 23.21 -2.19 -10.47
N LEU A 123 22.94 -2.24 -11.78
CA LEU A 123 23.96 -2.53 -12.79
C LEU A 123 25.06 -1.43 -12.82
N ALA A 124 24.65 -0.16 -12.76
CA ALA A 124 25.59 0.96 -12.72
C ALA A 124 26.43 0.97 -11.43
N VAL A 125 25.79 0.76 -10.27
CA VAL A 125 26.47 0.69 -8.97
C VAL A 125 27.43 -0.50 -8.92
N ARG A 126 27.05 -1.65 -9.50
CA ARG A 126 27.93 -2.82 -9.61
C ARG A 126 29.19 -2.49 -10.41
N ALA A 127 29.05 -1.74 -11.52
CA ALA A 127 30.17 -1.36 -12.38
C ALA A 127 31.11 -0.32 -11.74
N VAL A 128 30.58 0.63 -10.95
CA VAL A 128 31.35 1.76 -10.40
C VAL A 128 31.84 1.52 -8.97
N ALA A 129 31.02 0.90 -8.12
CA ALA A 129 31.23 0.75 -6.68
C ALA A 129 31.32 -0.72 -6.21
N GLY A 130 31.30 -1.67 -7.16
CA GLY A 130 31.49 -3.10 -6.90
C GLY A 130 30.23 -3.86 -6.46
N GLU A 131 30.36 -5.19 -6.40
CA GLU A 131 29.26 -6.13 -6.10
C GLU A 131 28.64 -5.91 -4.72
N SER A 132 29.46 -5.66 -3.70
CA SER A 132 29.01 -5.53 -2.31
C SER A 132 28.13 -4.31 -2.09
N SER A 133 28.43 -3.20 -2.77
CA SER A 133 27.63 -1.97 -2.75
C SER A 133 26.30 -2.19 -3.46
N ALA A 134 26.33 -2.85 -4.61
CA ALA A 134 25.13 -3.19 -5.36
C ALA A 134 24.21 -4.15 -4.60
N SER A 135 24.76 -5.17 -3.92
CA SER A 135 23.94 -6.13 -3.17
C SER A 135 23.24 -5.50 -1.97
N ARG A 136 23.94 -4.66 -1.20
CA ARG A 136 23.34 -3.90 -0.07
C ARG A 136 22.23 -2.96 -0.54
N LEU A 137 22.48 -2.21 -1.62
CA LEU A 137 21.47 -1.34 -2.21
C LEU A 137 20.27 -2.13 -2.76
N GLY A 138 20.54 -3.29 -3.36
CA GLY A 138 19.54 -4.20 -3.91
C GLY A 138 18.62 -4.78 -2.84
N GLN A 139 19.12 -5.06 -1.63
CA GLN A 139 18.32 -5.52 -0.50
C GLN A 139 17.23 -4.52 -0.11
N GLU A 140 17.59 -3.24 0.03
CA GLU A 140 16.65 -2.21 0.48
C GLU A 140 15.75 -1.67 -0.64
N SER A 141 16.22 -1.71 -1.89
CA SER A 141 15.54 -1.10 -3.05
C SER A 141 14.10 -1.59 -3.26
N VAL A 142 13.83 -2.86 -2.98
CA VAL A 142 12.53 -3.51 -3.22
C VAL A 142 11.83 -3.94 -1.94
N ALA A 143 12.44 -3.70 -0.78
CA ALA A 143 11.93 -4.13 0.52
C ALA A 143 10.48 -3.68 0.72
N LEU A 144 10.16 -2.42 0.40
CA LEU A 144 8.81 -1.89 0.58
C LEU A 144 7.74 -2.51 -0.32
N LEU A 145 8.12 -3.19 -1.42
CA LEU A 145 7.16 -3.85 -2.32
C LEU A 145 6.38 -4.97 -1.64
N TRP A 146 6.80 -5.42 -0.45
CA TRP A 146 6.04 -6.38 0.37
C TRP A 146 4.57 -5.98 0.50
N PHE A 147 4.31 -4.67 0.66
CA PHE A 147 2.96 -4.14 0.78
C PHE A 147 2.12 -4.43 -0.46
N VAL A 148 2.66 -4.24 -1.67
CA VAL A 148 1.98 -4.58 -2.94
C VAL A 148 1.70 -6.09 -3.00
N GLY A 149 2.66 -6.91 -2.59
CA GLY A 149 2.51 -8.36 -2.56
C GLY A 149 1.34 -8.80 -1.67
N VAL A 150 1.31 -8.36 -0.40
CA VAL A 150 0.19 -8.64 0.52
C VAL A 150 -1.11 -8.07 -0.04
N TYR A 151 -1.09 -6.84 -0.56
CA TYR A 151 -2.27 -6.16 -1.09
C TYR A 151 -2.95 -6.94 -2.21
N LEU A 152 -2.17 -7.50 -3.15
CA LEU A 152 -2.71 -8.37 -4.20
C LEU A 152 -3.37 -9.63 -3.63
N LEU A 153 -2.74 -10.26 -2.64
CA LEU A 153 -3.25 -11.47 -2.01
C LEU A 153 -4.55 -11.22 -1.26
N VAL A 154 -4.60 -10.21 -0.40
CA VAL A 154 -5.80 -9.94 0.42
C VAL A 154 -6.97 -9.44 -0.44
N LEU A 155 -6.71 -8.73 -1.54
CA LEU A 155 -7.76 -8.31 -2.47
C LEU A 155 -8.45 -9.49 -3.16
N ALA A 156 -7.73 -10.60 -3.35
CA ALA A 156 -8.29 -11.82 -3.93
C ALA A 156 -9.48 -12.39 -3.13
N PHE A 157 -9.54 -12.10 -1.82
CA PHE A 157 -10.60 -12.54 -0.92
C PHE A 157 -11.83 -11.62 -0.92
N VAL A 158 -11.73 -10.38 -1.43
CA VAL A 158 -12.84 -9.41 -1.39
C VAL A 158 -14.13 -9.97 -2.01
N PRO A 159 -14.12 -10.64 -3.19
CA PRO A 159 -15.35 -11.19 -3.76
C PRO A 159 -15.99 -12.32 -2.93
N LEU A 160 -15.19 -13.07 -2.17
CA LEU A 160 -15.69 -14.07 -1.22
C LEU A 160 -16.34 -13.40 -0.01
N LEU A 161 -15.65 -12.44 0.60
CA LEU A 161 -16.14 -11.68 1.75
C LEU A 161 -17.42 -10.89 1.44
N MET A 162 -17.58 -10.44 0.19
CA MET A 162 -18.81 -9.78 -0.28
C MET A 162 -20.05 -10.68 -0.25
N ARG A 163 -19.89 -12.01 -0.18
CA ARG A 163 -21.00 -12.97 -0.05
C ARG A 163 -21.43 -13.19 1.40
N CYS A 164 -20.57 -12.85 2.38
CA CYS A 164 -20.80 -13.12 3.79
C CYS A 164 -21.80 -12.12 4.40
N GLY A 165 -22.66 -12.56 5.34
CA GLY A 165 -23.47 -11.64 6.15
C GLY A 165 -22.66 -10.94 7.25
N ARG A 166 -23.30 -10.05 8.02
CA ARG A 166 -22.68 -9.36 9.18
C ARG A 166 -22.04 -10.35 10.16
N VAL A 167 -22.78 -11.37 10.57
CA VAL A 167 -22.32 -12.38 11.55
C VAL A 167 -21.14 -13.17 10.99
N ALA A 168 -21.23 -13.62 9.73
CA ALA A 168 -20.15 -14.36 9.09
C ALA A 168 -18.86 -13.52 8.98
N LEU A 169 -18.94 -12.23 8.67
CA LEU A 169 -17.75 -11.35 8.65
C LEU A 169 -17.14 -11.17 10.04
N ALA A 170 -17.97 -11.04 11.09
CA ALA A 170 -17.49 -10.98 12.47
C ALA A 170 -16.80 -12.28 12.89
N VAL A 171 -17.38 -13.44 12.55
CA VAL A 171 -16.79 -14.75 12.79
C VAL A 171 -15.45 -14.88 12.06
N VAL A 172 -15.37 -14.48 10.77
CA VAL A 172 -14.11 -14.49 10.02
C VAL A 172 -13.06 -13.63 10.71
N ALA A 173 -13.39 -12.40 11.14
CA ALA A 173 -12.43 -11.54 11.85
C ALA A 173 -11.92 -12.18 13.15
N VAL A 174 -12.79 -12.81 13.94
CA VAL A 174 -12.41 -13.53 15.16
C VAL A 174 -11.54 -14.75 14.83
N CYS A 175 -11.91 -15.55 13.83
CA CYS A 175 -11.13 -16.70 13.38
C CYS A 175 -9.72 -16.29 12.91
N LEU A 176 -9.57 -15.13 12.25
CA LEU A 176 -8.26 -14.60 11.86
C LEU A 176 -7.40 -14.22 13.08
N LEU A 177 -7.99 -13.60 14.11
CA LEU A 177 -7.29 -13.31 15.36
C LEU A 177 -6.86 -14.60 16.07
N VAL A 178 -7.75 -15.59 16.17
CA VAL A 178 -7.45 -16.89 16.79
C VAL A 178 -6.36 -17.62 16.01
N ALA A 179 -6.42 -17.62 14.67
CA ALA A 179 -5.37 -18.20 13.84
C ALA A 179 -4.04 -17.49 14.05
N SER A 180 -4.02 -16.15 14.11
CA SER A 180 -2.82 -15.37 14.38
C SER A 180 -2.19 -15.72 15.74
N ALA A 181 -3.02 -15.86 16.78
CA ALA A 181 -2.58 -16.30 18.09
C ALA A 181 -1.99 -17.72 18.06
N GLY A 182 -2.59 -18.62 17.28
CA GLY A 182 -2.09 -19.98 17.08
C GLY A 182 -0.72 -20.01 16.38
N PHE A 183 -0.52 -19.20 15.34
CA PHE A 183 0.77 -19.07 14.65
C PHE A 183 1.84 -18.45 15.56
N ASP A 184 1.48 -17.45 16.37
CA ASP A 184 2.40 -16.87 17.35
C ASP A 184 2.77 -17.90 18.42
N GLY A 185 1.80 -18.68 18.92
CA GLY A 185 2.05 -19.78 19.85
C GLY A 185 2.97 -20.86 19.28
N ALA A 186 2.78 -21.25 18.02
CA ALA A 186 3.64 -22.21 17.33
C ALA A 186 5.06 -21.65 17.12
N ARG A 187 5.19 -20.36 16.77
CA ARG A 187 6.48 -19.66 16.66
C ARG A 187 7.22 -19.64 17.99
N LEU A 188 6.52 -19.36 19.09
CA LEU A 188 7.10 -19.33 20.43
C LEU A 188 7.50 -20.72 20.92
N ALA A 189 6.65 -21.74 20.70
CA ALA A 189 6.89 -23.10 21.15
C ALA A 189 8.03 -23.79 20.38
N SER A 190 8.16 -23.52 19.08
CA SER A 190 9.20 -24.12 18.23
C SER A 190 10.49 -23.31 18.16
N GLY A 191 10.45 -22.02 18.50
CA GLY A 191 11.53 -21.06 18.25
C GLY A 191 11.75 -20.72 16.76
N SER A 192 10.99 -21.32 15.84
CA SER A 192 11.15 -21.10 14.39
C SER A 192 10.27 -19.94 13.91
N ILE A 193 10.91 -18.97 13.24
CA ILE A 193 10.24 -17.81 12.64
C ILE A 193 9.26 -18.20 11.52
N GLU A 194 9.44 -19.37 10.91
CA GLU A 194 8.67 -19.82 9.75
C GLU A 194 7.18 -19.97 10.05
N TRP A 195 6.84 -20.36 11.28
CA TRP A 195 5.45 -20.46 11.76
C TRP A 195 4.72 -19.13 11.77
N GLY A 196 5.44 -18.00 11.79
CA GLY A 196 4.84 -16.66 11.71
C GLY A 196 4.51 -16.22 10.28
N PHE A 197 5.06 -16.83 9.23
CA PHE A 197 4.84 -16.35 7.85
C PHE A 197 3.36 -16.32 7.41
N PRO A 198 2.49 -17.28 7.79
CA PRO A 198 1.07 -17.21 7.50
C PRO A 198 0.38 -15.93 8.01
N ASN A 199 0.92 -15.28 9.07
CA ASN A 199 0.37 -14.02 9.58
C ASN A 199 0.48 -12.86 8.60
N PHE A 200 1.36 -12.91 7.59
CA PHE A 200 1.35 -11.93 6.48
C PHE A 200 0.02 -11.94 5.71
N LEU A 201 -0.66 -13.07 5.63
CA LEU A 201 -1.99 -13.10 5.03
C LEU A 201 -3.07 -12.86 6.09
N VAL A 202 -2.99 -13.58 7.21
CA VAL A 202 -4.05 -13.62 8.22
C VAL A 202 -4.28 -12.26 8.87
N VAL A 203 -3.23 -11.60 9.34
CA VAL A 203 -3.33 -10.31 10.04
C VAL A 203 -3.83 -9.22 9.11
N TRP A 204 -3.29 -9.15 7.89
CA TRP A 204 -3.66 -8.12 6.92
C TRP A 204 -5.02 -8.36 6.24
N LEU A 205 -5.60 -9.56 6.38
CA LEU A 205 -6.97 -9.83 5.96
C LEU A 205 -8.02 -9.27 6.95
N ILE A 206 -7.67 -9.05 8.22
CA ILE A 206 -8.54 -8.43 9.23
C ILE A 206 -9.08 -7.05 8.79
N PRO A 207 -8.23 -6.06 8.42
CA PRO A 207 -8.74 -4.76 7.98
C PRO A 207 -9.51 -4.86 6.66
N VAL A 208 -9.25 -5.88 5.82
CA VAL A 208 -10.02 -6.14 4.60
C VAL A 208 -11.44 -6.61 4.92
N VAL A 209 -11.60 -7.52 5.89
CA VAL A 209 -12.91 -7.96 6.40
C VAL A 209 -13.71 -6.77 6.93
N ILE A 210 -13.06 -5.92 7.74
CA ILE A 210 -13.68 -4.71 8.30
C ILE A 210 -14.02 -3.72 7.17
N GLY A 211 -13.17 -3.56 6.17
CA GLY A 211 -13.41 -2.69 5.01
C GLY A 211 -14.57 -3.13 4.14
N VAL A 212 -14.75 -4.44 3.93
CA VAL A 212 -15.94 -4.98 3.24
C VAL A 212 -17.20 -4.73 4.06
N ALA A 213 -17.15 -4.95 5.38
CA ALA A 213 -18.27 -4.68 6.27
C ALA A 213 -18.62 -3.18 6.32
N TYR A 214 -17.61 -2.30 6.31
CA TYR A 214 -17.76 -0.84 6.23
C TYR A 214 -18.43 -0.43 4.91
N ALA A 215 -17.93 -0.91 3.77
CA ALA A 215 -18.49 -0.58 2.46
C ALA A 215 -19.97 -0.96 2.34
N ARG A 216 -20.36 -2.06 2.98
CA ARG A 216 -21.74 -2.54 3.03
C ARG A 216 -22.57 -1.96 4.18
N ARG A 217 -22.02 -1.00 4.94
CA ARG A 217 -22.66 -0.34 6.09
C ARG A 217 -23.17 -1.32 7.15
N LEU A 218 -22.41 -2.40 7.37
CA LEU A 218 -22.78 -3.48 8.28
C LEU A 218 -22.34 -3.23 9.71
N ILE A 219 -21.58 -2.19 10.02
CA ILE A 219 -21.03 -1.97 11.35
C ILE A 219 -21.71 -0.75 12.00
N PRO A 220 -22.55 -0.92 13.03
CA PRO A 220 -23.07 0.20 13.80
C PRO A 220 -21.96 0.92 14.56
N ALA A 221 -21.97 2.26 14.60
CA ALA A 221 -20.92 3.05 15.24
C ALA A 221 -20.67 2.68 16.72
N ARG A 222 -21.74 2.41 17.50
CA ARG A 222 -21.63 1.96 18.90
C ARG A 222 -20.88 0.64 19.04
N VAL A 223 -21.12 -0.30 18.12
CA VAL A 223 -20.46 -1.61 18.11
C VAL A 223 -19.01 -1.44 17.68
N ALA A 224 -18.75 -0.62 16.66
CA ALA A 224 -17.40 -0.29 16.23
C ALA A 224 -16.56 0.28 17.39
N LEU A 225 -17.11 1.25 18.13
CA LEU A 225 -16.41 1.87 19.25
C LEU A 225 -16.15 0.89 20.40
N ALA A 226 -17.16 0.10 20.78
CA ALA A 226 -17.01 -0.89 21.86
C ALA A 226 -15.98 -1.97 21.51
N VAL A 227 -16.02 -2.51 20.28
CA VAL A 227 -15.06 -3.52 19.82
C VAL A 227 -13.66 -2.91 19.63
N ALA A 228 -13.56 -1.66 19.17
CA ALA A 228 -12.27 -0.96 19.11
C ALA A 228 -11.65 -0.80 20.50
N ALA A 229 -12.43 -0.35 21.49
CA ALA A 229 -11.97 -0.22 22.87
C ALA A 229 -11.53 -1.58 23.45
N LEU A 230 -12.30 -2.64 23.20
CA LEU A 230 -11.95 -3.99 23.65
C LEU A 230 -10.67 -4.50 22.99
N ALA A 231 -10.51 -4.31 21.67
CA ALA A 231 -9.30 -4.73 20.96
C ALA A 231 -8.06 -3.92 21.40
N PHE A 232 -8.22 -2.62 21.68
CA PHE A 232 -7.15 -1.80 22.24
C PHE A 232 -6.76 -2.26 23.65
N ALA A 233 -7.73 -2.50 24.53
CA ALA A 233 -7.48 -3.03 25.87
C ALA A 233 -6.81 -4.41 25.81
N GLY A 234 -7.24 -5.28 24.89
CA GLY A 234 -6.60 -6.57 24.63
C GLY A 234 -5.16 -6.43 24.13
N ALA A 235 -4.87 -5.44 23.28
CA ALA A 235 -3.52 -5.16 22.80
C ALA A 235 -2.62 -4.70 23.96
N VAL A 236 -3.10 -3.81 24.82
CA VAL A 236 -2.36 -3.36 26.01
C VAL A 236 -2.10 -4.54 26.95
N ALA A 237 -3.12 -5.37 27.21
CA ALA A 237 -2.97 -6.56 28.05
C ALA A 237 -1.96 -7.56 27.46
N ALA A 238 -1.96 -7.76 26.14
CA ALA A 238 -1.00 -8.64 25.46
C ALA A 238 0.45 -8.16 25.60
N VAL A 239 0.70 -6.84 25.54
CA VAL A 239 2.03 -6.28 25.80
C VAL A 239 2.43 -6.40 27.26
N VAL A 240 1.52 -6.11 28.19
CA VAL A 240 1.81 -6.18 29.65
C VAL A 240 2.07 -7.61 30.09
N ALA A 241 1.31 -8.58 29.57
CA ALA A 241 1.49 -10.00 29.89
C ALA A 241 2.71 -10.62 29.16
N GLY A 242 3.22 -9.96 28.12
CA GLY A 242 4.17 -10.55 27.17
C GLY A 242 3.52 -11.62 26.28
N PRO A 243 4.25 -12.14 25.28
CA PRO A 243 5.65 -11.86 24.92
C PRO A 243 5.83 -10.75 23.89
N TYR A 244 4.79 -9.95 23.61
CA TYR A 244 4.82 -8.96 22.53
C TYR A 244 5.55 -7.68 22.94
N ASP A 245 6.51 -7.25 22.12
CA ASP A 245 7.16 -5.97 22.32
C ASP A 245 6.20 -4.79 22.01
N VAL A 246 6.46 -3.62 22.59
CA VAL A 246 5.65 -2.40 22.39
C VAL A 246 5.60 -1.92 20.93
N PRO A 247 6.72 -1.81 20.17
CA PRO A 247 6.68 -1.20 18.85
C PRO A 247 5.92 -2.06 17.82
N LEU A 248 5.11 -1.37 17.01
CA LEU A 248 4.35 -1.96 15.90
C LEU A 248 5.02 -1.74 14.53
N VAL A 249 6.29 -1.35 14.55
CA VAL A 249 7.16 -1.17 13.37
C VAL A 249 8.53 -1.77 13.68
N VAL A 250 9.30 -2.08 12.64
CA VAL A 250 10.67 -2.57 12.80
C VAL A 250 11.54 -1.48 13.42
N THR A 251 12.22 -1.81 14.51
CA THR A 251 13.16 -0.93 15.22
C THR A 251 14.60 -1.42 15.13
N GLY A 252 14.80 -2.71 14.82
CA GLY A 252 16.10 -3.38 14.84
C GLY A 252 16.60 -3.75 16.24
N ALA A 253 15.86 -3.38 17.28
CA ALA A 253 16.17 -3.65 18.69
C ALA A 253 15.10 -4.50 19.40
N GLU A 254 14.15 -5.04 18.64
CA GLU A 254 13.09 -5.91 19.14
C GLU A 254 13.58 -7.33 19.46
N THR A 255 13.01 -7.92 20.49
CA THR A 255 13.17 -9.34 20.85
C THR A 255 12.11 -10.19 20.14
N PHE A 256 10.89 -9.65 20.01
CA PHE A 256 9.79 -10.29 19.30
C PHE A 256 9.10 -9.29 18.36
N SER A 257 9.56 -9.23 17.11
CA SER A 257 9.01 -8.29 16.11
C SER A 257 7.52 -8.56 15.83
N ASN A 258 6.69 -7.52 15.95
CA ASN A 258 5.26 -7.54 15.61
C ASN A 258 4.98 -7.37 14.11
N THR A 259 6.01 -7.15 13.29
CA THR A 259 5.89 -6.91 11.84
C THR A 259 6.68 -7.90 10.99
N THR A 260 7.66 -8.59 11.58
CA THR A 260 8.55 -9.50 10.86
C THR A 260 8.62 -10.87 11.55
N PRO A 261 7.63 -11.76 11.36
CA PRO A 261 6.34 -11.56 10.69
C PRO A 261 5.28 -10.85 11.56
N PRO A 262 4.11 -10.45 11.00
CA PRO A 262 2.98 -9.92 11.76
C PRO A 262 2.55 -10.81 12.93
N THR A 263 2.08 -10.21 14.02
CA THR A 263 1.62 -10.92 15.22
C THR A 263 0.16 -10.61 15.55
N LEU A 264 -0.40 -11.31 16.53
CA LEU A 264 -1.71 -11.05 17.13
C LEU A 264 -1.82 -9.60 17.61
N LEU A 265 -0.75 -9.03 18.18
CA LEU A 265 -0.75 -7.63 18.60
C LEU A 265 -1.05 -6.71 17.40
N LEU A 266 -0.42 -6.95 16.25
CA LEU A 266 -0.72 -6.21 15.02
C LEU A 266 -2.11 -6.54 14.48
N GLY A 267 -2.63 -7.75 14.70
CA GLY A 267 -4.01 -8.13 14.40
C GLY A 267 -5.04 -7.33 15.22
N LEU A 268 -4.84 -7.21 16.53
CA LEU A 268 -5.65 -6.37 17.41
C LEU A 268 -5.56 -4.90 17.01
N HIS A 269 -4.36 -4.46 16.63
CA HIS A 269 -4.12 -3.13 16.06
C HIS A 269 -4.93 -2.87 14.80
N CYS A 270 -4.95 -3.84 13.89
CA CYS A 270 -5.78 -3.77 12.70
C CYS A 270 -7.28 -3.63 13.04
N VAL A 271 -7.76 -4.28 14.10
CA VAL A 271 -9.16 -4.17 14.53
C VAL A 271 -9.47 -2.76 15.05
N TRP A 272 -8.75 -2.29 16.07
CA TRP A 272 -9.14 -1.05 16.74
C TRP A 272 -8.95 0.18 15.86
N VAL A 273 -7.86 0.25 15.07
CA VAL A 273 -7.62 1.38 14.14
C VAL A 273 -8.68 1.40 13.04
N SER A 274 -9.00 0.25 12.46
CA SER A 274 -10.01 0.15 11.40
C SER A 274 -11.39 0.55 11.89
N LEU A 275 -11.80 0.07 13.06
CA LEU A 275 -13.10 0.39 13.65
C LEU A 275 -13.19 1.84 14.14
N LEU A 276 -12.11 2.40 14.65
CA LEU A 276 -12.05 3.83 14.97
C LEU A 276 -12.25 4.68 13.71
N PHE A 277 -11.66 4.27 12.59
CA PHE A 277 -11.93 4.90 11.30
C PHE A 277 -13.40 4.76 10.88
N VAL A 278 -14.04 3.60 11.06
CA VAL A 278 -15.49 3.45 10.79
C VAL A 278 -16.32 4.48 11.54
N VAL A 279 -15.98 4.75 12.81
CA VAL A 279 -16.65 5.78 13.63
C VAL A 279 -16.35 7.20 13.13
N ALA A 280 -15.11 7.47 12.74
CA ALA A 280 -14.66 8.79 12.28
C ALA A 280 -15.04 9.12 10.83
N ALA A 281 -15.30 8.12 10.00
CA ALA A 281 -15.50 8.26 8.56
C ALA A 281 -16.58 9.29 8.17
N PRO A 282 -17.75 9.37 8.83
CA PRO A 282 -18.73 10.42 8.52
C PRO A 282 -18.18 11.83 8.76
N ALA A 283 -17.45 12.06 9.86
CA ALA A 283 -16.86 13.37 10.15
C ALA A 283 -15.75 13.72 9.14
N ILE A 284 -14.88 12.76 8.83
CA ILE A 284 -13.82 12.90 7.82
C ILE A 284 -14.43 13.22 6.44
N GLY A 285 -15.48 12.51 6.05
CA GLY A 285 -16.18 12.73 4.79
C GLY A 285 -16.81 14.13 4.71
N ARG A 286 -17.39 14.65 5.80
CA ARG A 286 -17.91 16.03 5.86
C ARG A 286 -16.79 17.06 5.69
N TRP A 287 -15.65 16.85 6.35
CA TRP A 287 -14.49 17.73 6.22
C TRP A 287 -13.91 17.72 4.79
N ALA A 288 -13.84 16.54 4.17
CA ALA A 288 -13.39 16.34 2.80
C ALA A 288 -14.33 16.91 1.72
N ARG A 289 -15.51 17.43 2.08
CA ARG A 289 -16.37 18.17 1.14
C ARG A 289 -15.87 19.58 0.88
N ARG A 290 -15.00 20.13 1.72
CA ARG A 290 -14.41 21.46 1.50
C ARG A 290 -13.55 21.43 0.22
N PRO A 291 -13.76 22.30 -0.78
CA PRO A 291 -13.07 22.23 -2.07
C PRO A 291 -11.54 22.22 -1.98
N ARG A 292 -10.98 22.99 -1.05
CA ARG A 292 -9.52 23.03 -0.81
C ARG A 292 -8.96 21.70 -0.30
N VAL A 293 -9.69 21.05 0.62
CA VAL A 293 -9.31 19.74 1.17
C VAL A 293 -9.45 18.68 0.10
N TRP A 294 -10.59 18.66 -0.61
CA TRP A 294 -10.84 17.68 -1.66
C TRP A 294 -9.80 17.73 -2.76
N TYR A 295 -9.44 18.92 -3.22
CA TYR A 295 -8.44 19.10 -4.26
C TYR A 295 -7.09 18.48 -3.88
N ALA A 296 -6.58 18.79 -2.69
CA ALA A 296 -5.32 18.23 -2.21
C ALA A 296 -5.38 16.70 -2.10
N VAL A 297 -6.49 16.16 -1.57
CA VAL A 297 -6.71 14.71 -1.43
C VAL A 297 -6.79 14.02 -2.79
N ALA A 298 -7.54 14.58 -3.74
CA ALA A 298 -7.75 14.00 -5.05
C ALA A 298 -6.47 14.03 -5.90
N VAL A 299 -5.72 15.14 -5.87
CA VAL A 299 -4.43 15.26 -6.55
C VAL A 299 -3.42 14.29 -5.96
N GLY A 300 -3.28 14.26 -4.63
CA GLY A 300 -2.34 13.36 -3.96
C GLY A 300 -2.65 11.88 -4.24
N ASN A 301 -3.93 11.48 -4.19
CA ASN A 301 -4.35 10.13 -4.56
C ASN A 301 -4.13 9.80 -6.05
N GLY A 302 -4.07 10.81 -6.92
CA GLY A 302 -3.81 10.64 -8.35
C GLY A 302 -2.40 10.10 -8.65
N GLY A 303 -1.42 10.36 -7.78
CA GLY A 303 -0.07 9.80 -7.87
C GLY A 303 0.33 9.01 -6.63
N ALA A 304 -0.62 8.30 -6.01
CA ALA A 304 -0.37 7.57 -4.78
C ALA A 304 0.71 6.49 -4.95
N MET A 305 0.74 5.79 -6.09
CA MET A 305 1.80 4.80 -6.31
C MET A 305 3.15 5.47 -6.53
N THR A 306 3.19 6.63 -7.18
CA THR A 306 4.41 7.43 -7.31
C THR A 306 4.95 7.85 -5.94
N LEU A 307 4.11 8.41 -5.07
CA LEU A 307 4.48 8.74 -3.69
C LEU A 307 5.00 7.52 -2.92
N TYR A 308 4.32 6.37 -3.05
CA TYR A 308 4.68 5.12 -2.35
C TYR A 308 5.96 4.44 -2.87
N LEU A 309 6.26 4.49 -4.16
CA LEU A 309 7.44 3.82 -4.71
C LEU A 309 8.70 4.67 -4.53
N TRP A 310 8.57 5.98 -4.67
CA TRP A 310 9.73 6.87 -4.80
C TRP A 310 10.11 7.58 -3.50
N HIS A 311 9.37 7.41 -2.39
CA HIS A 311 9.71 8.12 -1.16
C HIS A 311 11.03 7.67 -0.53
N ILE A 312 11.41 6.38 -0.60
CA ILE A 312 12.72 5.95 -0.09
C ILE A 312 13.87 6.54 -0.93
N PRO A 313 13.85 6.45 -2.28
CA PRO A 313 14.80 7.20 -3.11
C PRO A 313 14.85 8.69 -2.77
N ALA A 314 13.69 9.33 -2.56
CA ALA A 314 13.64 10.74 -2.19
C ALA A 314 14.25 11.03 -0.80
N ILE A 315 14.01 10.16 0.19
CA ILE A 315 14.66 10.25 1.51
C ILE A 315 16.17 10.09 1.35
N ALA A 316 16.63 9.14 0.54
CA ALA A 316 18.05 8.93 0.28
C ALA A 316 18.68 10.16 -0.38
N VAL A 317 18.04 10.74 -1.41
CA VAL A 317 18.49 11.98 -2.05
C VAL A 317 18.55 13.14 -1.05
N ALA A 318 17.53 13.29 -0.20
CA ALA A 318 17.50 14.34 0.81
C ALA A 318 18.60 14.16 1.87
N ALA A 319 18.81 12.93 2.37
CA ALA A 319 19.83 12.62 3.36
C ALA A 319 21.25 12.81 2.80
N VAL A 320 21.52 12.28 1.61
CA VAL A 320 22.81 12.40 0.92
C VAL A 320 23.10 13.86 0.56
N GLY A 321 22.09 14.60 0.07
CA GLY A 321 22.24 16.01 -0.26
C GLY A 321 22.60 16.87 0.95
N LEU A 322 21.96 16.61 2.11
CA LEU A 322 22.28 17.29 3.35
C LEU A 322 23.66 16.89 3.90
N HIS A 323 24.05 15.62 3.78
CA HIS A 323 25.38 15.14 4.15
C HIS A 323 26.49 15.88 3.39
N TYR A 324 26.34 16.08 2.07
CA TYR A 324 27.31 16.85 1.27
C TYR A 324 27.41 18.34 1.66
N LEU A 325 26.38 18.88 2.31
CA LEU A 325 26.39 20.23 2.87
C LEU A 325 26.94 20.27 4.31
N GLY A 326 27.39 19.14 4.85
CA GLY A 326 27.86 19.02 6.23
C GLY A 326 26.74 19.02 7.26
N ILE A 327 25.50 18.76 6.85
CA ILE A 327 24.31 18.78 7.71
C ILE A 327 23.85 17.35 7.95
N ASP A 328 24.44 16.69 8.94
CA ASP A 328 24.10 15.31 9.29
C ASP A 328 23.24 15.23 10.55
N ALA A 329 22.25 14.36 10.50
CA ALA A 329 21.40 14.03 11.63
C ALA A 329 21.53 12.54 11.93
N VAL A 330 22.53 12.24 12.74
CA VAL A 330 23.13 10.91 12.91
C VAL A 330 22.95 10.35 14.30
N ASP A 331 22.79 11.20 15.30
CA ASP A 331 22.62 10.79 16.68
C ASP A 331 21.40 11.49 17.31
N PRO A 332 20.38 10.75 17.78
CA PRO A 332 19.26 11.33 18.52
C PRO A 332 19.65 12.13 19.77
N GLN A 333 20.88 11.95 20.30
CA GLN A 333 21.41 12.71 21.44
C GLN A 333 22.13 14.01 21.03
N GLN A 334 22.39 14.23 19.74
CA GLN A 334 23.09 15.43 19.29
C GLN A 334 22.23 16.70 19.51
N SER A 335 22.89 17.82 19.77
CA SER A 335 22.20 19.11 19.94
C SER A 335 21.47 19.48 18.64
N GLY A 336 20.22 19.94 18.78
CA GLY A 336 19.40 20.33 17.63
C GLY A 336 18.95 19.17 16.72
N PHE A 337 19.09 17.90 17.13
CA PHE A 337 18.67 16.73 16.35
C PHE A 337 17.29 16.89 15.71
N TRP A 338 16.28 17.28 16.50
CA TRP A 338 14.91 17.46 16.02
C TRP A 338 14.77 18.59 15.00
N GLY A 339 15.58 19.65 15.12
CA GLY A 339 15.65 20.73 14.12
C GLY A 339 16.25 20.24 12.80
N LEU A 340 17.30 19.42 12.86
CA LEU A 340 17.92 18.79 11.69
C LEU A 340 16.98 17.75 11.04
N MET A 341 16.23 17.00 11.85
CA MET A 341 15.16 16.11 11.36
C MET A 341 14.05 16.89 10.65
N ALA A 342 13.62 18.02 11.21
CA ALA A 342 12.62 18.87 10.58
C ALA A 342 13.13 19.46 9.25
N LEU A 343 14.40 19.88 9.21
CA LEU A 343 15.05 20.33 7.98
C LEU A 343 15.10 19.21 6.92
N ARG A 344 15.52 18.00 7.32
CA ARG A 344 15.51 16.82 6.45
C ARG A 344 14.13 16.53 5.90
N ALA A 345 13.10 16.56 6.75
CA ALA A 345 11.71 16.37 6.34
C ALA A 345 11.23 17.45 5.36
N ALA A 346 11.66 18.70 5.54
CA ALA A 346 11.35 19.80 4.61
C ALA A 346 12.03 19.62 3.24
N VAL A 347 13.34 19.30 3.22
CA VAL A 347 14.07 19.00 1.98
C VAL A 347 13.45 17.80 1.27
N PHE A 348 13.17 16.74 2.03
CA PHE A 348 12.47 15.55 1.55
C PHE A 348 11.12 15.90 0.91
N ALA A 349 10.30 16.76 1.54
CA ALA A 349 9.02 17.18 0.99
C ALA A 349 9.18 17.90 -0.37
N VAL A 350 10.20 18.73 -0.51
CA VAL A 350 10.53 19.42 -1.78
C VAL A 350 10.95 18.43 -2.85
N VAL A 351 11.88 17.52 -2.53
CA VAL A 351 12.36 16.47 -3.45
C VAL A 351 11.21 15.57 -3.89
N MET A 352 10.40 15.09 -2.94
CA MET A 352 9.26 14.23 -3.22
C MET A 352 8.21 14.95 -4.07
N PHE A 353 7.95 16.23 -3.82
CA PHE A 353 7.04 17.03 -4.64
C PHE A 353 7.55 17.17 -6.09
N ALA A 354 8.85 17.41 -6.28
CA ALA A 354 9.46 17.44 -7.61
C ALA A 354 9.33 16.09 -8.32
N LEU A 355 9.68 14.98 -7.64
CA LEU A 355 9.52 13.63 -8.18
C LEU A 355 8.06 13.30 -8.51
N PHE A 356 7.11 13.72 -7.67
CA PHE A 356 5.68 13.56 -7.94
C PHE A 356 5.28 14.22 -9.25
N LEU A 357 5.70 15.47 -9.50
CA LEU A 357 5.38 16.17 -10.75
C LEU A 357 6.05 15.52 -11.98
N LEU A 358 7.28 15.04 -11.84
CA LEU A 358 8.04 14.44 -12.94
C LEU A 358 7.58 13.02 -13.29
N LEU A 359 7.20 12.23 -12.28
CA LEU A 359 6.94 10.79 -12.42
C LEU A 359 5.45 10.43 -12.42
N SER A 360 4.57 11.28 -11.90
CA SER A 360 3.11 11.07 -11.98
C SER A 360 2.61 10.84 -13.43
N PRO A 361 3.18 11.48 -14.48
CA PRO A 361 2.83 11.14 -15.86
C PRO A 361 3.09 9.67 -16.23
N LEU A 362 4.11 9.02 -15.67
CA LEU A 362 4.41 7.60 -15.92
C LEU A 362 3.32 6.68 -15.34
N GLU A 363 2.70 7.08 -14.22
CA GLU A 363 1.57 6.36 -13.63
C GLU A 363 0.32 6.44 -14.54
N HIS A 364 0.13 7.57 -15.23
CA HIS A 364 -1.03 7.82 -16.08
C HIS A 364 -0.85 7.36 -17.53
N ARG A 365 0.39 7.23 -18.02
CA ARG A 365 0.69 6.74 -19.37
C ARG A 365 0.22 5.30 -19.54
N ARG A 366 -0.75 5.11 -20.43
CA ARG A 366 -1.28 3.79 -20.74
C ARG A 366 -0.26 2.99 -21.52
N LEU A 367 -0.01 1.77 -21.08
CA LEU A 367 0.70 0.72 -21.80
C LEU A 367 -0.32 -0.01 -22.69
N PRO A 368 -0.31 0.17 -24.02
CA PRO A 368 -1.41 -0.27 -24.91
C PRO A 368 -1.77 -1.75 -24.76
N TRP A 369 -0.77 -2.64 -24.68
CA TRP A 369 -0.99 -4.07 -24.50
C TRP A 369 -1.39 -4.46 -23.07
N TRP A 370 -0.87 -3.76 -22.06
CA TRP A 370 -1.13 -4.08 -20.65
C TRP A 370 -2.49 -3.58 -20.18
N ASP A 371 -2.94 -2.41 -20.64
CA ASP A 371 -4.12 -1.74 -20.10
C ASP A 371 -5.42 -2.04 -20.83
N ALA A 372 -5.39 -2.80 -21.94
CA ALA A 372 -6.62 -3.17 -22.64
C ALA A 372 -7.51 -4.01 -21.71
N GLY A 373 -8.81 -3.73 -21.69
CA GLY A 373 -9.76 -4.42 -20.81
C GLY A 373 -9.70 -5.93 -20.97
N VAL A 374 -9.83 -6.68 -19.88
CA VAL A 374 -9.76 -8.15 -19.88
C VAL A 374 -10.95 -8.79 -19.19
N THR A 375 -11.39 -9.92 -19.76
CA THR A 375 -12.34 -10.82 -19.14
C THR A 375 -11.73 -12.21 -19.01
N ALA A 376 -11.94 -12.87 -17.89
CA ALA A 376 -11.58 -14.28 -17.71
C ALA A 376 -12.61 -14.95 -16.80
N ARG A 377 -13.39 -15.90 -17.34
CA ARG A 377 -14.49 -16.62 -16.66
C ARG A 377 -14.17 -18.12 -16.53
N GLY A 378 -14.90 -18.80 -15.64
CA GLY A 378 -14.76 -20.25 -15.42
C GLY A 378 -13.33 -20.66 -15.04
N ALA A 379 -12.86 -21.79 -15.58
CA ALA A 379 -11.50 -22.30 -15.34
C ALA A 379 -10.41 -21.28 -15.71
N ARG A 380 -10.56 -20.55 -16.82
CA ARG A 380 -9.62 -19.48 -17.20
C ARG A 380 -9.58 -18.37 -16.16
N GLY A 381 -10.73 -18.01 -15.59
CA GLY A 381 -10.81 -17.05 -14.50
C GLY A 381 -10.07 -17.51 -13.25
N ALA A 382 -10.15 -18.80 -12.91
CA ALA A 382 -9.40 -19.37 -11.79
C ALA A 382 -7.89 -19.34 -12.05
N VAL A 383 -7.44 -19.72 -13.26
CA VAL A 383 -6.02 -19.65 -13.66
C VAL A 383 -5.49 -18.21 -13.60
N VAL A 384 -6.22 -17.25 -14.19
CA VAL A 384 -5.80 -15.84 -14.20
C VAL A 384 -5.67 -15.29 -12.79
N GLY A 385 -6.66 -15.52 -11.92
CA GLY A 385 -6.56 -15.03 -10.54
C GLY A 385 -5.52 -15.79 -9.71
N GLY A 386 -5.33 -17.08 -9.96
CA GLY A 386 -4.25 -17.87 -9.35
C GLY A 386 -2.86 -17.34 -9.73
N LEU A 387 -2.65 -16.99 -10.99
CA LEU A 387 -1.40 -16.35 -11.45
C LEU A 387 -1.20 -14.96 -10.83
N VAL A 388 -2.26 -14.19 -10.60
CA VAL A 388 -2.14 -12.92 -9.85
C VAL A 388 -1.77 -13.17 -8.38
N CYS A 389 -2.28 -14.23 -7.75
CA CYS A 389 -1.84 -14.61 -6.41
C CYS A 389 -0.37 -15.06 -6.39
N VAL A 390 0.07 -15.84 -7.39
CA VAL A 390 1.50 -16.19 -7.56
C VAL A 390 2.36 -14.95 -7.72
N ALA A 391 1.91 -13.97 -8.50
CA ALA A 391 2.58 -12.68 -8.61
C ALA A 391 2.67 -11.94 -7.26
N GLY A 392 1.60 -11.98 -6.44
CA GLY A 392 1.60 -11.43 -5.08
C GLY A 392 2.64 -12.09 -4.15
N VAL A 393 2.71 -13.43 -4.16
CA VAL A 393 3.73 -14.20 -3.40
C VAL A 393 5.13 -13.90 -3.92
N ALA A 394 5.33 -13.84 -5.23
CA ALA A 394 6.62 -13.54 -5.84
C ALA A 394 7.12 -12.15 -5.44
N VAL A 395 6.24 -11.15 -5.36
CA VAL A 395 6.63 -9.81 -4.87
C VAL A 395 7.01 -9.84 -3.38
N LEU A 396 6.34 -10.64 -2.55
CA LEU A 396 6.72 -10.80 -1.14
C LEU A 396 8.10 -11.43 -1.01
N LEU A 397 8.39 -12.47 -1.78
CA LEU A 397 9.71 -13.10 -1.82
C LEU A 397 10.77 -12.14 -2.34
N MET A 398 10.47 -11.39 -3.41
CA MET A 398 11.37 -10.36 -3.94
C MET A 398 11.66 -9.27 -2.91
N ALA A 399 10.67 -8.84 -2.15
CA ALA A 399 10.82 -7.84 -1.09
C ALA A 399 11.65 -8.36 0.10
N LYS A 400 11.52 -9.65 0.44
CA LYS A 400 12.30 -10.29 1.50
C LYS A 400 13.76 -10.52 1.09
N GLU A 401 13.98 -11.07 -0.11
CA GLU A 401 15.30 -11.51 -0.56
C GLU A 401 16.11 -10.38 -1.23
N GLY A 402 15.44 -9.34 -1.75
CA GLY A 402 16.05 -8.17 -2.38
C GLY A 402 16.66 -8.43 -3.76
N LEU A 403 16.84 -7.38 -4.57
CA LEU A 403 17.51 -7.50 -5.88
C LEU A 403 19.04 -7.61 -5.79
N GLY A 404 19.58 -7.72 -4.57
CA GLY A 404 20.98 -8.02 -4.32
C GLY A 404 21.31 -9.52 -4.33
N SER A 405 20.30 -10.38 -4.41
CA SER A 405 20.44 -11.83 -4.29
C SER A 405 19.84 -12.56 -5.50
N SER A 406 20.37 -13.75 -5.81
CA SER A 406 19.82 -14.62 -6.88
C SER A 406 18.34 -14.98 -6.65
N PRO A 407 17.90 -15.37 -5.42
CA PRO A 407 16.48 -15.61 -5.15
C PRO A 407 15.58 -14.42 -5.45
N GLY A 408 16.01 -13.18 -5.17
CA GLY A 408 15.22 -11.99 -5.46
C GLY A 408 15.04 -11.72 -6.95
N TRP A 409 16.07 -11.98 -7.78
CA TRP A 409 15.95 -11.91 -9.23
C TRP A 409 15.01 -12.98 -9.80
N TRP A 410 15.06 -14.20 -9.27
CA TRP A 410 14.10 -15.25 -9.63
C TRP A 410 12.67 -14.87 -9.24
N ALA A 411 12.49 -14.28 -8.06
CA ALA A 411 11.19 -13.79 -7.62
C ALA A 411 10.67 -12.66 -8.52
N ALA A 412 11.54 -11.75 -8.97
CA ALA A 412 11.19 -10.72 -9.97
C ALA A 412 10.76 -11.34 -11.32
N ALA A 413 11.49 -12.36 -11.79
CA ALA A 413 11.16 -13.08 -13.02
C ALA A 413 9.81 -13.82 -12.90
N VAL A 414 9.54 -14.48 -11.77
CA VAL A 414 8.24 -15.14 -11.49
C VAL A 414 7.11 -14.10 -11.42
N PHE A 415 7.33 -12.94 -10.80
CA PHE A 415 6.34 -11.86 -10.76
C PHE A 415 5.94 -11.40 -12.16
N VAL A 416 6.94 -11.08 -13.01
CA VAL A 416 6.71 -10.65 -14.39
C VAL A 416 6.07 -11.76 -15.22
N GLY A 417 6.59 -12.99 -15.12
CA GLY A 417 6.10 -14.15 -15.84
C GLY A 417 4.66 -14.53 -15.47
N ALA A 418 4.32 -14.49 -14.18
CA ALA A 418 2.96 -14.77 -13.71
C ALA A 418 1.96 -13.72 -14.18
N LEU A 419 2.32 -12.43 -14.14
CA LEU A 419 1.48 -11.36 -14.66
C LEU A 419 1.33 -11.40 -16.19
N ALA A 420 2.40 -11.69 -16.93
CA ALA A 420 2.35 -11.89 -18.38
C ALA A 420 1.50 -13.11 -18.75
N GLY A 421 1.64 -14.23 -18.02
CA GLY A 421 0.81 -15.42 -18.17
C GLY A 421 -0.66 -15.16 -17.86
N ALA A 422 -0.95 -14.43 -16.78
CA ALA A 422 -2.31 -14.02 -16.43
C ALA A 422 -2.92 -13.15 -17.54
N ARG A 423 -2.11 -12.25 -18.11
CA ARG A 423 -2.51 -11.40 -19.22
C ARG A 423 -2.78 -12.20 -20.50
N GLY A 424 -1.91 -13.14 -20.86
CA GLY A 424 -2.07 -14.00 -22.03
C GLY A 424 -3.23 -14.99 -21.92
N ALA A 425 -3.54 -15.47 -20.71
CA ALA A 425 -4.67 -16.37 -20.46
C ALA A 425 -6.04 -15.65 -20.44
N ALA A 426 -6.05 -14.33 -20.30
CA ALA A 426 -7.26 -13.52 -20.28
C ALA A 426 -7.66 -13.09 -21.70
N THR A 427 -8.98 -13.04 -21.98
CA THR A 427 -9.47 -12.60 -23.29
C THR A 427 -9.65 -11.08 -23.31
N PRO A 428 -9.31 -10.40 -24.43
CA PRO A 428 -9.63 -8.99 -24.60
C PRO A 428 -11.13 -8.75 -24.40
N SER A 429 -11.47 -7.69 -23.65
CA SER A 429 -12.86 -7.25 -23.51
C SER A 429 -13.27 -6.53 -24.79
N ALA A 430 -14.29 -7.02 -25.49
CA ALA A 430 -14.79 -6.41 -26.74
C ALA A 430 -15.52 -5.06 -26.55
N VAL A 431 -15.26 -4.31 -25.48
CA VAL A 431 -15.93 -3.03 -25.22
C VAL A 431 -14.98 -1.90 -25.61
N GLY A 432 -15.08 -1.49 -26.87
CA GLY A 432 -14.24 -0.43 -27.44
C GLY A 432 -14.55 -0.04 -28.87
N GLU A 433 -15.80 -0.14 -29.33
CA GLU A 433 -16.27 0.68 -30.45
C GLU A 433 -17.42 1.56 -29.94
N PRO A 434 -17.28 2.90 -30.00
CA PRO A 434 -18.44 3.75 -29.84
C PRO A 434 -19.37 3.46 -31.01
N ARG A 435 -20.53 2.83 -30.75
CA ARG A 435 -21.63 2.87 -31.73
C ARG A 435 -22.00 4.34 -31.88
N ILE A 436 -21.55 4.93 -32.98
CA ILE A 436 -22.18 6.12 -33.54
C ILE A 436 -23.66 5.75 -33.70
N PRO A 437 -24.60 6.48 -33.08
CA PRO A 437 -26.01 6.26 -33.36
C PRO A 437 -26.19 6.44 -34.86
N GLN A 438 -26.59 5.38 -35.57
CA GLN A 438 -27.12 5.56 -36.90
C GLN A 438 -28.36 6.44 -36.74
N GLU A 439 -28.22 7.67 -37.22
CA GLU A 439 -29.29 8.63 -37.42
C GLU A 439 -30.32 7.95 -38.32
N THR A 440 -31.36 7.39 -37.71
CA THR A 440 -32.54 6.92 -38.43
C THR A 440 -33.21 8.16 -39.00
N ASP A 441 -33.03 8.35 -40.29
CA ASP A 441 -33.71 9.31 -41.14
C ASP A 441 -35.23 9.20 -40.95
N ARG A 442 -35.77 10.09 -40.12
CA ARG A 442 -37.18 10.42 -39.97
C ARG A 442 -37.29 11.92 -40.20
N ASP A 443 -37.41 12.34 -41.45
CA ASP A 443 -38.43 13.30 -41.89
C ASP A 443 -38.25 13.66 -43.36
N SER A 444 -39.15 13.15 -44.21
CA SER A 444 -39.53 13.83 -45.44
C SER A 444 -41.02 13.65 -45.71
N THR A 445 -41.84 14.15 -44.78
CA THR A 445 -43.24 14.47 -45.06
C THR A 445 -43.55 15.89 -44.62
N ALA A 446 -44.03 16.69 -45.58
CA ALA A 446 -44.49 18.09 -45.51
C ALA A 446 -43.33 19.13 -45.48
N VAL A 447 -43.26 20.14 -46.36
CA VAL A 447 -44.33 21.01 -46.85
C VAL A 447 -43.96 21.54 -48.26
N ARG A 448 -44.86 21.34 -49.23
CA ARG A 448 -45.17 22.32 -50.29
C ARG A 448 -46.65 22.65 -50.20
N ARG A 449 -46.97 23.73 -49.49
CA ARG A 449 -47.88 24.81 -49.91
C ARG A 449 -47.46 26.07 -49.19
#